data_AF-A0AAD4HFV3-F1
#
_entry.id   AF-A0AAD4HFV3-F1
#
_cell.length_a   1.000
_cell.length_b   1.000
_cell.length_c   1.000
_cell.angle_alpha   90.00
_cell.angle_beta   90.00
_cell.angle_gamma   90.00
#
_symmetry.space_group_name_H-M   'P 1'
#
loop_
_entity.id
_entity.type
_entity.pdbx_description
1 polymer ?
#
loop_
_entity_poly.entity_id
_entity_poly.type
_entity_poly.pdbx_seq_one_letter_code
_entity_poly.pdbx_strand_id
1 'polypeptide(L)'
;MCRLVAEAAHKGDKQLILDTRRMVGEPEDSVHTPLDPHEFCNKIFHTCCVGTKNSSAETRKRVKDLSEAIGSYHMDLNTDTLVTSVRDLFAFVTGMRPRFRAHGRCGAENLALQDAQLRMLLAYLFAQLLPWVRGRQGALLVLGSANVDESLHGYFTKYDCSAADINPIAGISKTDLKKFIAYARDAFEIPILDDFLIAMPTAELEPISETHVQTYEVDMGMTYDELSVFGRFRKVEKCGPYGMFTKLVHKWGSFLSPVQIVEKVKHFVFECARNRHKMTTLTPAYHAESYSPNDNIAQTNLRPFHYPLRFPWQFKKIDEVAAVLPDRSNSAADKTKTD
;
A
#
# COMPACT_ATOMS: atom_id res chain seq x y z
N MET A 1 -10.82 -8.46 14.73
CA MET A 1 -10.31 -9.69 15.38
C MET A 1 -10.59 -9.71 16.89
N CYS A 2 -10.07 -8.76 17.69
CA CYS A 2 -10.24 -8.78 19.15
C CYS A 2 -11.71 -8.83 19.61
N ARG A 3 -12.63 -8.16 18.91
CA ARG A 3 -14.08 -8.26 19.18
C ARG A 3 -14.64 -9.67 19.00
N LEU A 4 -14.21 -10.40 17.96
CA LEU A 4 -14.62 -11.78 17.72
C LEU A 4 -14.08 -12.72 18.80
N VAL A 5 -12.85 -12.47 19.25
CA VAL A 5 -12.22 -13.19 20.37
C VAL A 5 -13.02 -12.97 21.66
N ALA A 6 -13.35 -11.72 21.97
CA ALA A 6 -14.15 -11.39 23.14
C ALA A 6 -15.55 -12.02 23.09
N GLU A 7 -16.23 -11.95 21.94
CA GLU A 7 -17.54 -12.58 21.75
C GLU A 7 -17.48 -14.11 21.96
N ALA A 8 -16.46 -14.78 21.40
CA ALA A 8 -16.28 -16.21 21.58
C ALA A 8 -15.92 -16.57 23.04
N ALA A 9 -15.12 -15.75 23.72
CA ALA A 9 -14.82 -15.91 25.14
C ALA A 9 -16.09 -15.74 26.00
N HIS A 10 -16.96 -14.77 25.69
CA HIS A 10 -18.27 -14.62 26.33
C HIS A 10 -19.18 -15.84 26.11
N LYS A 11 -19.07 -16.52 24.97
CA LYS A 11 -19.76 -17.79 24.69
C LYS A 11 -19.13 -19.00 25.37
N GLY A 12 -18.01 -18.83 26.08
CA GLY A 12 -17.35 -19.90 26.83
C GLY A 12 -16.51 -20.85 25.98
N ASP A 13 -15.99 -20.40 24.83
CA ASP A 13 -15.07 -21.21 24.02
C ASP A 13 -13.75 -21.46 24.75
N LYS A 14 -13.61 -22.66 25.30
CA LYS A 14 -12.45 -23.05 26.12
C LYS A 14 -11.15 -23.07 25.33
N GLN A 15 -11.18 -23.51 24.06
CA GLN A 15 -9.98 -23.62 23.25
C GLN A 15 -9.43 -22.23 22.93
N LEU A 16 -10.31 -21.31 22.53
CA LEU A 16 -9.94 -19.93 22.26
C LEU A 16 -9.39 -19.22 23.51
N ILE A 17 -9.99 -19.45 24.68
CA ILE A 17 -9.47 -18.90 25.94
C ILE A 17 -8.08 -19.44 26.26
N LEU A 18 -7.82 -20.73 26.06
CA LEU A 18 -6.49 -21.32 26.25
C LEU A 18 -5.45 -20.74 25.27
N ASP A 19 -5.82 -20.61 24.00
CA ASP A 19 -4.93 -20.08 22.96
C ASP A 19 -4.60 -18.60 23.22
N THR A 20 -5.58 -17.79 23.61
CA THR A 20 -5.34 -16.38 23.95
C THR A 20 -4.45 -16.20 25.16
N ARG A 21 -4.62 -16.98 26.23
CA ARG A 21 -3.71 -16.98 27.40
C ARG A 21 -2.28 -17.31 27.00
N ARG A 22 -2.11 -18.34 26.16
CA ARG A 22 -0.79 -18.70 25.62
C ARG A 22 -0.18 -17.58 24.79
N MET A 23 -0.97 -16.93 23.93
CA MET A 23 -0.49 -15.82 23.09
C MET A 23 -0.02 -14.62 23.89
N VAL A 24 -0.70 -14.28 24.98
CA VAL A 24 -0.33 -13.13 25.82
C VAL A 24 0.70 -13.46 26.90
N GLY A 25 1.14 -14.73 26.99
CA GLY A 25 2.14 -15.21 27.93
C GLY A 25 1.64 -15.29 29.38
N GLU A 26 0.35 -15.55 29.56
CA GLU A 26 -0.24 -15.73 30.90
C GLU A 26 0.16 -17.11 31.47
N PRO A 27 0.34 -17.24 32.80
CA PRO A 27 0.56 -18.52 33.46
C PRO A 27 -0.54 -19.55 33.18
N GLU A 28 -0.22 -20.85 33.24
CA GLU A 28 -1.20 -21.92 32.99
C GLU A 28 -2.36 -21.93 33.99
N ASP A 29 -2.12 -21.46 35.21
CA ASP A 29 -3.10 -21.29 36.29
C ASP A 29 -3.86 -19.95 36.23
N SER A 30 -3.56 -19.09 35.24
CA SER A 30 -4.23 -17.80 35.08
C SER A 30 -5.73 -17.99 34.79
N VAL A 31 -6.55 -17.28 35.56
CA VAL A 31 -8.00 -17.20 35.34
C VAL A 31 -8.38 -16.13 34.31
N HIS A 32 -7.40 -15.42 33.73
CA HIS A 32 -7.65 -14.33 32.79
C HIS A 32 -8.49 -14.78 31.58
N THR A 33 -9.48 -13.99 31.21
CA THR A 33 -10.32 -14.23 30.03
C THR A 33 -10.38 -12.94 29.21
N PRO A 34 -10.17 -13.00 27.88
CA PRO A 34 -10.14 -11.81 27.03
C PRO A 34 -11.56 -11.31 26.76
N LEU A 35 -12.22 -10.73 27.76
CA LEU A 35 -13.60 -10.24 27.66
C LEU A 35 -13.67 -8.83 27.06
N ASP A 36 -12.67 -7.99 27.34
CA ASP A 36 -12.56 -6.66 26.73
C ASP A 36 -11.70 -6.71 25.45
N PRO A 37 -12.26 -6.37 24.28
CA PRO A 37 -11.49 -6.25 23.04
C PRO A 37 -10.31 -5.29 23.12
N HIS A 38 -10.42 -4.19 23.88
CA HIS A 38 -9.37 -3.17 23.99
C HIS A 38 -8.20 -3.66 24.84
N GLU A 39 -8.48 -4.24 26.02
CA GLU A 39 -7.44 -4.88 26.84
C GLU A 39 -6.68 -5.95 26.03
N PHE A 40 -7.42 -6.83 25.34
CA PHE A 40 -6.78 -7.88 24.55
C PHE A 40 -5.95 -7.29 23.40
N CYS A 41 -6.48 -6.28 22.69
CA CYS A 41 -5.75 -5.55 21.65
C CYS A 41 -4.43 -4.97 22.16
N ASN A 42 -4.43 -4.37 23.35
CA ASN A 42 -3.22 -3.80 23.95
C ASN A 42 -2.12 -4.84 24.15
N LYS A 43 -2.50 -6.08 24.51
CA LYS A 43 -1.55 -7.15 24.78
C LYS A 43 -0.91 -7.67 23.48
N ILE A 44 -1.63 -7.70 22.36
CA ILE A 44 -1.18 -8.39 21.15
C ILE A 44 -0.80 -7.45 20.00
N PHE A 45 -1.36 -6.25 19.96
CA PHE A 45 -1.20 -5.33 18.83
C PHE A 45 -0.40 -4.10 19.25
N HIS A 46 0.76 -3.94 18.60
CA HIS A 46 1.69 -2.86 18.84
C HIS A 46 1.72 -1.98 17.59
N THR A 47 1.41 -0.70 17.75
CA THR A 47 1.43 0.27 16.65
C THR A 47 2.59 1.22 16.85
N CYS A 48 3.27 1.55 15.75
CA CYS A 48 4.43 2.45 15.79
C CYS A 48 4.27 3.53 14.73
N CYS A 49 4.18 4.79 15.16
CA CYS A 49 4.34 5.93 14.27
C CYS A 49 5.84 6.18 14.10
N VAL A 50 6.34 6.08 12.87
CA VAL A 50 7.75 6.31 12.54
C VAL A 50 7.84 7.58 11.69
N GLY A 51 7.84 8.72 12.38
CA GLY A 51 7.83 10.01 11.70
C GLY A 51 9.22 10.58 11.45
N THR A 52 9.27 11.55 10.54
CA THR A 52 10.48 12.31 10.16
C THR A 52 10.22 13.81 10.36
N LYS A 53 11.21 14.67 10.06
CA LYS A 53 11.06 16.14 10.02
C LYS A 53 9.89 16.62 9.13
N ASN A 54 9.51 15.81 8.15
CA ASN A 54 8.49 16.15 7.16
C ASN A 54 7.09 15.67 7.57
N SER A 55 6.98 14.81 8.59
CA SER A 55 5.70 14.26 9.04
C SER A 55 4.87 15.33 9.75
N SER A 56 3.61 15.46 9.35
CA SER A 56 2.68 16.45 9.91
C SER A 56 2.23 16.09 11.33
N ALA A 57 1.94 17.12 12.13
CA ALA A 57 1.41 16.93 13.48
C ALA A 57 0.02 16.28 13.42
N GLU A 58 -0.75 16.60 12.38
CA GLU A 58 -2.07 16.05 12.11
C GLU A 58 -2.01 14.54 11.85
N THR A 59 -1.08 14.06 11.01
CA THR A 59 -0.92 12.63 10.75
C THR A 59 -0.48 11.88 12.01
N ARG A 60 0.49 12.41 12.76
CA ARG A 60 0.92 11.80 14.03
C ARG A 60 -0.23 11.72 15.05
N LYS A 61 -1.02 12.79 15.17
CA LYS A 61 -2.17 12.83 16.06
C LYS A 61 -3.24 11.80 15.66
N ARG A 62 -3.63 11.74 14.37
CA ARG A 62 -4.62 10.76 13.88
C ARG A 62 -4.22 9.32 14.17
N VAL A 63 -2.94 8.97 13.99
CA VAL A 63 -2.44 7.62 14.28
C VAL A 63 -2.51 7.31 15.77
N LYS A 64 -2.15 8.27 16.63
CA LYS A 64 -2.26 8.12 18.09
C LYS A 64 -3.73 7.96 18.52
N ASP A 65 -4.61 8.83 18.05
CA ASP A 65 -6.04 8.81 18.38
C ASP A 65 -6.69 7.50 17.92
N LEU A 66 -6.32 6.98 16.74
CA LEU A 66 -6.75 5.66 16.27
C LEU A 66 -6.23 4.54 17.17
N SER A 67 -4.97 4.59 17.59
CA SER A 67 -4.38 3.59 18.48
C SER A 67 -5.11 3.54 19.83
N GLU A 68 -5.44 4.70 20.40
CA GLU A 68 -6.22 4.81 21.63
C GLU A 68 -7.64 4.23 21.42
N ALA A 69 -8.28 4.59 20.31
CA ALA A 69 -9.62 4.10 19.97
C ALA A 69 -9.69 2.58 19.74
N ILE A 70 -8.61 1.91 19.33
CA ILE A 70 -8.58 0.44 19.22
C ILE A 70 -7.96 -0.26 20.43
N GLY A 71 -7.33 0.50 21.35
CA GLY A 71 -6.64 -0.02 22.53
C GLY A 71 -5.24 -0.60 22.27
N SER A 72 -4.59 -0.33 21.13
CA SER A 72 -3.26 -0.90 20.85
C SER A 72 -2.15 -0.24 21.67
N TYR A 73 -1.04 -0.97 21.88
CA TYR A 73 0.15 -0.41 22.50
C TYR A 73 0.88 0.50 21.49
N HIS A 74 0.77 1.81 21.69
CA HIS A 74 1.30 2.81 20.76
C HIS A 74 2.71 3.27 21.12
N MET A 75 3.52 3.50 20.09
CA MET A 75 4.77 4.22 20.18
C MET A 75 4.86 5.29 19.10
N ASP A 76 5.44 6.42 19.48
CA ASP A 76 5.83 7.46 18.53
C ASP A 76 7.36 7.60 18.52
N LEU A 77 7.95 7.43 17.34
CA LEU A 77 9.39 7.49 17.11
C LEU A 77 9.71 8.58 16.09
N ASN A 78 10.88 9.19 16.27
CA ASN A 78 11.49 10.08 15.29
C ASN A 78 12.79 9.46 14.76
N THR A 79 12.91 9.32 13.43
CA THR A 79 14.07 8.69 12.78
C THR A 79 15.12 9.67 12.27
N ASP A 80 14.95 10.98 12.48
CA ASP A 80 15.77 12.03 11.90
C ASP A 80 17.25 11.89 12.26
N THR A 81 17.55 11.53 13.51
CA THR A 81 18.92 11.31 13.97
C THR A 81 19.57 10.15 13.21
N LEU A 82 18.84 9.03 13.06
CA LEU A 82 19.34 7.85 12.36
C LEU A 82 19.54 8.13 10.86
N VAL A 83 18.58 8.79 10.23
CA VAL A 83 18.67 9.25 8.84
C VAL A 83 19.90 10.15 8.65
N THR A 84 20.11 11.11 9.55
CA THR A 84 21.26 12.01 9.49
C THR A 84 22.57 11.22 9.61
N SER A 85 22.67 10.27 10.55
CA SER A 85 23.87 9.44 10.72
C SER A 85 24.19 8.59 9.47
N VAL A 86 23.19 7.98 8.84
CA VAL A 86 23.38 7.19 7.61
C VAL A 86 23.87 8.09 6.47
N ARG A 87 23.29 9.29 6.34
CA ARG A 87 23.67 10.27 5.32
C ARG A 87 25.08 10.82 5.54
N ASP A 88 25.45 11.09 6.79
CA ASP A 88 26.80 11.56 7.13
C ASP A 88 27.85 10.49 6.86
N LEU A 89 27.54 9.21 7.11
CA LEU A 89 28.42 8.10 6.72
C LEU A 89 28.62 8.04 5.20
N PHE A 90 27.54 8.14 4.42
CA PHE A 90 27.64 8.18 2.95
C PHE A 90 28.49 9.36 2.48
N ALA A 91 28.28 10.54 3.05
CA ALA A 91 29.03 11.74 2.72
C ALA A 91 30.51 11.62 3.10
N PHE A 92 30.81 11.02 4.24
CA PHE A 92 32.17 10.76 4.69
C PHE A 92 32.93 9.83 3.73
N VAL A 93 32.28 8.76 3.26
CA VAL A 93 32.91 7.76 2.37
C VAL A 93 33.03 8.26 0.93
N THR A 94 32.04 8.99 0.41
CA THR A 94 31.97 9.35 -1.02
C THR A 94 32.36 10.78 -1.32
N GLY A 95 32.42 11.66 -0.30
CA GLY A 95 32.55 13.10 -0.47
C GLY A 95 31.29 13.81 -0.99
N MET A 96 30.20 13.07 -1.28
CA MET A 96 28.98 13.58 -1.89
C MET A 96 27.82 13.60 -0.88
N ARG A 97 27.04 14.69 -0.85
CA ARG A 97 25.85 14.82 0.02
C ARG A 97 24.56 14.83 -0.82
N PRO A 98 23.71 13.79 -0.75
CA PRO A 98 22.46 13.76 -1.49
C PRO A 98 21.47 14.85 -1.02
N ARG A 99 20.73 15.45 -1.97
CA ARG A 99 19.75 16.52 -1.69
C ARG A 99 18.36 16.17 -2.23
N PHE A 100 17.32 16.65 -1.55
CA PHE A 100 15.94 16.51 -2.02
C PHE A 100 15.72 17.30 -3.31
N ARG A 101 14.76 16.86 -4.12
CA ARG A 101 14.44 17.49 -5.42
C ARG A 101 14.16 18.99 -5.31
N ALA A 102 13.54 19.43 -4.21
CA ALA A 102 13.28 20.85 -3.92
C ALA A 102 14.56 21.72 -3.80
N HIS A 103 15.74 21.12 -3.60
CA HIS A 103 17.00 21.81 -3.30
C HIS A 103 18.14 21.52 -4.30
N GLY A 104 17.89 20.79 -5.40
CA GLY A 104 18.92 20.41 -6.37
C GLY A 104 18.71 19.01 -6.96
N ARG A 105 19.38 18.69 -8.09
CA ARG A 105 18.98 17.71 -9.12
C ARG A 105 19.04 16.21 -8.74
N CYS A 106 18.35 15.43 -9.61
CA CYS A 106 18.28 13.97 -9.80
C CYS A 106 17.21 13.22 -8.98
N GLY A 107 16.30 12.54 -9.69
CA GLY A 107 15.26 11.70 -9.07
C GLY A 107 15.83 10.52 -8.27
N ALA A 108 17.05 10.08 -8.58
CA ALA A 108 17.72 9.02 -7.84
C ALA A 108 18.12 9.46 -6.41
N GLU A 109 18.64 10.68 -6.25
CA GLU A 109 18.96 11.22 -4.93
C GLU A 109 17.69 11.38 -4.09
N ASN A 110 16.63 11.90 -4.72
CA ASN A 110 15.37 12.12 -4.06
C ASN A 110 14.74 10.81 -3.57
N LEU A 111 14.72 9.77 -4.41
CA LEU A 111 14.22 8.44 -4.02
C LEU A 111 15.09 7.83 -2.90
N ALA A 112 16.40 8.00 -2.95
CA ALA A 112 17.30 7.50 -1.90
C ALA A 112 17.04 8.19 -0.55
N LEU A 113 16.70 9.48 -0.56
CA LEU A 113 16.41 10.27 0.64
C LEU A 113 15.01 10.07 1.24
N GLN A 114 14.15 9.27 0.60
CA GLN A 114 12.86 8.91 1.19
C GLN A 114 13.01 7.90 2.34
N ASP A 115 14.21 7.32 2.55
CA ASP A 115 14.64 6.52 3.71
C ASP A 115 13.67 5.39 4.15
N ALA A 116 12.85 4.91 3.20
CA ALA A 116 11.76 3.98 3.48
C ALA A 116 12.25 2.62 4.01
N GLN A 117 13.48 2.22 3.68
CA GLN A 117 14.10 0.97 4.14
C GLN A 117 14.51 1.00 5.62
N LEU A 118 14.83 2.17 6.16
CA LEU A 118 15.19 2.31 7.57
C LEU A 118 13.97 2.05 8.47
N ARG A 119 12.76 2.39 8.01
CA ARG A 119 11.52 2.12 8.73
C ARG A 119 11.26 0.62 8.88
N MET A 120 11.58 -0.17 7.85
CA MET A 120 11.49 -1.64 7.92
C MET A 120 12.46 -2.20 8.97
N LEU A 121 13.72 -1.75 8.95
CA LEU A 121 14.72 -2.19 9.95
C LEU A 121 14.25 -1.92 11.38
N LEU A 122 13.72 -0.72 11.63
CA LEU A 122 13.17 -0.36 12.94
C LEU A 122 11.96 -1.22 13.29
N ALA A 123 11.01 -1.43 12.36
CA ALA A 123 9.84 -2.26 12.61
C ALA A 123 10.23 -3.67 13.07
N TYR A 124 11.22 -4.30 12.44
CA TYR A 124 11.71 -5.62 12.86
C TYR A 124 12.47 -5.59 14.18
N LEU A 125 13.31 -4.58 14.43
CA LEU A 125 14.01 -4.42 15.71
C LEU A 125 13.01 -4.33 16.87
N PHE A 126 11.98 -3.48 16.72
CA PHE A 126 10.94 -3.32 17.72
C PHE A 126 10.06 -4.57 17.83
N ALA A 127 9.74 -5.24 16.72
CA ALA A 127 8.99 -6.49 16.76
C ALA A 127 9.70 -7.58 17.59
N GLN A 128 11.03 -7.63 17.54
CA GLN A 128 11.82 -8.60 18.30
C GLN A 128 11.98 -8.22 19.78
N LEU A 129 12.03 -6.93 20.12
CA LEU A 129 12.40 -6.48 21.48
C LEU A 129 11.23 -5.91 22.30
N LEU A 130 10.11 -5.51 21.70
CA LEU A 130 8.98 -4.95 22.45
C LEU A 130 8.35 -5.93 23.45
N PRO A 131 8.18 -7.23 23.14
CA PRO A 131 7.76 -8.18 24.15
C PRO A 131 8.71 -8.19 25.35
N TRP A 132 10.03 -8.19 25.12
CA TRP A 132 11.05 -8.14 26.18
C TRP A 132 10.95 -6.87 27.03
N VAL A 133 10.80 -5.69 26.41
CA VAL A 133 10.59 -4.41 27.13
C VAL A 133 9.35 -4.46 28.03
N ARG A 134 8.33 -5.21 27.62
CA ARG A 134 7.08 -5.39 28.37
C ARG A 134 7.12 -6.56 29.37
N GLY A 135 8.29 -7.14 29.62
CA GLY A 135 8.46 -8.27 30.54
C GLY A 135 7.85 -9.58 30.02
N ARG A 136 7.67 -9.70 28.71
CA ARG A 136 7.10 -10.87 28.04
C ARG A 136 8.14 -11.59 27.20
N GLN A 137 7.89 -12.86 26.94
CA GLN A 137 8.72 -13.68 26.06
C GLN A 137 8.12 -13.73 24.65
N GLY A 138 8.98 -13.95 23.66
CA GLY A 138 8.59 -14.09 22.25
C GLY A 138 8.90 -12.86 21.40
N ALA A 139 8.38 -12.87 20.18
CA ALA A 139 8.54 -11.81 19.18
C ALA A 139 7.18 -11.52 18.52
N LEU A 140 7.05 -10.35 17.92
CA LEU A 140 5.86 -9.93 17.18
C LEU A 140 6.01 -10.25 15.69
N LEU A 141 4.89 -10.52 15.03
CA LEU A 141 4.84 -10.55 13.57
C LEU A 141 4.69 -9.13 13.03
N VAL A 142 5.53 -8.75 12.07
CA VAL A 142 5.43 -7.48 11.36
C VAL A 142 4.31 -7.59 10.32
N LEU A 143 3.36 -6.65 10.37
CA LEU A 143 2.25 -6.58 9.41
C LEU A 143 2.55 -5.55 8.31
N GLY A 144 2.47 -5.98 7.06
CA GLY A 144 2.53 -5.10 5.89
C GLY A 144 1.17 -4.48 5.58
N SER A 145 1.17 -3.34 4.87
CA SER A 145 -0.05 -2.58 4.54
C SER A 145 -0.16 -2.17 3.06
N ALA A 146 0.64 -2.76 2.18
CA ALA A 146 0.48 -2.58 0.73
C ALA A 146 -0.86 -3.15 0.27
N ASN A 147 -1.53 -2.50 -0.68
CA ASN A 147 -2.77 -3.01 -1.30
C ASN A 147 -2.51 -3.63 -2.69
N VAL A 148 -3.54 -4.26 -3.27
CA VAL A 148 -3.41 -5.01 -4.52
C VAL A 148 -3.06 -4.11 -5.72
N ASP A 149 -3.52 -2.87 -5.74
CA ASP A 149 -3.37 -1.95 -6.86
C ASP A 149 -1.96 -1.35 -6.90
N GLU A 150 -1.44 -0.90 -5.74
CA GLU A 150 -0.05 -0.48 -5.57
C GLU A 150 0.92 -1.64 -5.87
N SER A 151 0.59 -2.85 -5.40
CA SER A 151 1.38 -4.05 -5.68
C SER A 151 1.41 -4.38 -7.17
N LEU A 152 0.27 -4.24 -7.87
CA LEU A 152 0.16 -4.51 -9.30
C LEU A 152 1.03 -3.54 -10.12
N HIS A 153 0.97 -2.25 -9.80
CA HIS A 153 1.80 -1.24 -10.45
C HIS A 153 3.29 -1.35 -10.04
N GLY A 154 3.54 -1.88 -8.84
CA GLY A 154 4.86 -1.89 -8.22
C GLY A 154 5.25 -0.53 -7.62
N TYR A 155 4.24 0.25 -7.23
CA TYR A 155 4.38 1.56 -6.59
C TYR A 155 4.60 1.38 -5.09
N PHE A 156 5.80 0.92 -4.74
CA PHE A 156 6.33 0.84 -3.37
C PHE A 156 7.86 0.70 -3.44
N THR A 157 8.56 1.01 -2.35
CA THR A 157 10.01 0.88 -2.30
C THR A 157 10.38 -0.56 -1.95
N LYS A 158 11.31 -1.15 -2.70
CA LYS A 158 11.72 -2.54 -2.42
C LYS A 158 12.41 -2.59 -1.04
N TYR A 159 11.90 -3.46 -0.16
CA TYR A 159 12.36 -3.61 1.23
C TYR A 159 12.06 -2.41 2.15
N ASP A 160 11.00 -1.65 1.87
CA ASP A 160 10.39 -0.76 2.88
C ASP A 160 9.38 -1.53 3.74
N CYS A 161 8.45 -0.84 4.41
CA CYS A 161 7.38 -1.46 5.21
C CYS A 161 6.38 -2.31 4.40
N SER A 162 6.51 -2.37 3.06
CA SER A 162 5.84 -3.38 2.23
C SER A 162 6.45 -4.77 2.38
N ALA A 163 7.70 -4.87 2.85
CA ALA A 163 8.36 -6.09 3.27
C ALA A 163 8.14 -6.32 4.77
N ALA A 164 7.34 -7.33 5.07
CA ALA A 164 6.88 -7.71 6.39
C ALA A 164 6.69 -9.24 6.42
N ASP A 165 6.22 -9.79 7.54
CA ASP A 165 6.03 -11.23 7.68
C ASP A 165 4.75 -11.68 6.96
N ILE A 166 3.67 -10.92 7.14
CA ILE A 166 2.37 -11.14 6.49
C ILE A 166 1.69 -9.82 6.17
N ASN A 167 0.86 -9.80 5.13
CA ASN A 167 0.07 -8.63 4.75
C ASN A 167 -1.43 -8.99 4.62
N PRO A 168 -2.30 -8.54 5.55
CA PRO A 168 -3.72 -8.88 5.52
C PRO A 168 -4.51 -8.16 4.43
N ILE A 169 -3.99 -7.08 3.83
CA ILE A 169 -4.74 -6.23 2.89
C ILE A 169 -4.16 -6.17 1.46
N ALA A 170 -3.03 -6.84 1.19
CA ALA A 170 -2.43 -6.87 -0.15
C ALA A 170 -3.28 -7.55 -1.23
N GLY A 171 -4.30 -8.31 -0.82
CA GLY A 171 -5.29 -8.88 -1.73
C GLY A 171 -6.50 -8.00 -2.02
N ILE A 172 -6.61 -6.79 -1.44
CA ILE A 172 -7.82 -5.96 -1.47
C ILE A 172 -7.57 -4.69 -2.30
N SER A 173 -8.56 -4.26 -3.07
CA SER A 173 -8.52 -3.02 -3.86
C SER A 173 -8.52 -1.77 -2.97
N LYS A 174 -7.91 -0.68 -3.43
CA LYS A 174 -7.91 0.60 -2.70
C LYS A 174 -9.34 1.14 -2.51
N THR A 175 -10.21 0.90 -3.49
CA THR A 175 -11.61 1.34 -3.44
C THR A 175 -12.38 0.60 -2.36
N ASP A 176 -12.19 -0.72 -2.23
CA ASP A 176 -12.87 -1.51 -1.20
C ASP A 176 -12.25 -1.27 0.19
N LEU A 177 -10.97 -0.94 0.29
CA LEU A 177 -10.38 -0.48 1.55
C LEU A 177 -11.05 0.82 2.04
N LYS A 178 -11.29 1.80 1.17
CA LYS A 178 -12.02 3.02 1.54
C LYS A 178 -13.45 2.71 2.01
N LYS A 179 -14.17 1.83 1.30
CA LYS A 179 -15.51 1.40 1.70
C LYS A 179 -15.50 0.66 3.04
N PHE A 180 -14.49 -0.19 3.28
CA PHE A 180 -14.34 -0.91 4.53
C PHE A 180 -14.07 0.05 5.70
N ILE A 181 -13.24 1.06 5.51
CA ILE A 181 -13.00 2.09 6.54
C ILE A 181 -14.30 2.85 6.86
N ALA A 182 -15.08 3.23 5.84
CA ALA A 182 -16.38 3.88 6.03
C ALA A 182 -17.37 2.99 6.79
N TYR A 183 -17.44 1.71 6.45
CA TYR A 183 -18.25 0.73 7.20
C TYR A 183 -17.75 0.56 8.64
N ALA A 184 -16.44 0.43 8.84
CA ALA A 184 -15.80 0.21 10.13
C ALA A 184 -15.99 1.37 11.10
N ARG A 185 -16.07 2.62 10.58
CA ARG A 185 -16.40 3.82 11.37
C ARG A 185 -17.68 3.59 12.17
N ASP A 186 -18.74 3.14 11.50
CA ASP A 186 -20.06 2.98 12.09
C ASP A 186 -20.19 1.62 12.82
N ALA A 187 -19.77 0.53 12.17
CA ALA A 187 -19.92 -0.82 12.71
C ALA A 187 -19.03 -1.07 13.94
N PHE A 188 -17.89 -0.37 14.05
CA PHE A 188 -17.01 -0.47 15.20
C PHE A 188 -17.06 0.75 16.12
N GLU A 189 -17.88 1.75 15.84
CA GLU A 189 -17.99 2.97 16.66
C GLU A 189 -16.64 3.69 16.82
N ILE A 190 -15.88 3.79 15.72
CA ILE A 190 -14.55 4.44 15.68
C ILE A 190 -14.66 5.69 14.80
N PRO A 191 -15.13 6.83 15.34
CA PRO A 191 -15.41 8.03 14.54
C PRO A 191 -14.16 8.65 13.91
N ILE A 192 -12.98 8.48 14.53
CA ILE A 192 -11.70 8.97 14.00
C ILE A 192 -11.36 8.39 12.61
N LEU A 193 -12.00 7.29 12.19
CA LEU A 193 -11.85 6.75 10.84
C LEU A 193 -12.32 7.71 9.73
N ASP A 194 -13.23 8.65 10.05
CA ASP A 194 -13.72 9.66 9.09
C ASP A 194 -12.59 10.59 8.65
N ASP A 195 -11.71 10.98 9.58
CA ASP A 195 -10.56 11.85 9.30
C ASP A 195 -9.61 11.22 8.27
N PHE A 196 -9.49 9.89 8.24
CA PHE A 196 -8.66 9.18 7.26
C PHE A 196 -9.31 9.11 5.87
N LEU A 197 -10.64 9.19 5.78
CA LEU A 197 -11.36 9.21 4.50
C LEU A 197 -11.30 10.59 3.84
N ILE A 198 -11.33 11.65 4.66
CA ILE A 198 -11.32 13.04 4.20
C ILE A 198 -9.89 13.53 3.97
N ALA A 199 -8.90 13.01 4.71
CA ALA A 199 -7.51 13.39 4.55
C ALA A 199 -7.00 13.11 3.13
N MET A 200 -6.25 14.07 2.58
CA MET A 200 -5.59 13.86 1.29
C MET A 200 -4.49 12.79 1.43
N PRO A 201 -4.45 11.79 0.52
CA PRO A 201 -3.47 10.72 0.59
C PRO A 201 -2.12 11.21 0.04
N THR A 202 -1.27 11.69 0.95
CA THR A 202 0.12 12.13 0.69
C THR A 202 1.11 11.24 1.45
N ALA A 203 2.32 11.09 0.91
CA ALA A 203 3.38 10.30 1.53
C ALA A 203 4.15 11.05 2.63
N GLU A 204 4.11 12.39 2.64
CA GLU A 204 4.87 13.26 3.56
C GLU A 204 6.38 12.89 3.67
N LEU A 205 6.97 12.35 2.59
CA LEU A 205 8.37 11.93 2.56
C LEU A 205 9.30 13.06 2.10
N GLU A 206 8.79 14.03 1.36
CA GLU A 206 9.53 15.19 0.88
C GLU A 206 9.10 16.48 1.60
N PRO A 207 9.99 17.48 1.69
CA PRO A 207 9.60 18.81 2.17
C PRO A 207 8.47 19.35 1.31
N ILE A 208 7.34 19.68 1.94
CA ILE A 208 6.19 20.26 1.24
C ILE A 208 6.60 21.63 0.70
N SER A 209 6.52 21.82 -0.62
CA SER A 209 6.63 23.14 -1.25
C SER A 209 5.24 23.63 -1.66
N GLU A 210 5.03 24.96 -1.69
CA GLU A 210 3.77 25.58 -2.11
C GLU A 210 3.29 25.12 -3.51
N THR A 211 4.22 24.61 -4.32
CA THR A 211 4.00 24.19 -5.70
C THR A 211 3.86 22.67 -5.90
N HIS A 212 4.08 21.84 -4.87
CA HIS A 212 4.11 20.39 -5.04
C HIS A 212 3.49 19.63 -3.86
N VAL A 213 2.25 19.17 -4.06
CA VAL A 213 1.60 18.20 -3.18
C VAL A 213 1.74 16.81 -3.82
N GLN A 214 2.46 15.91 -3.15
CA GLN A 214 2.61 14.53 -3.59
C GLN A 214 1.30 13.77 -3.36
N THR A 215 0.58 13.47 -4.43
CA THR A 215 -0.54 12.52 -4.38
C THR A 215 -0.16 11.27 -5.15
N TYR A 216 -0.51 10.12 -4.59
CA TYR A 216 -0.11 8.83 -5.15
C TYR A 216 -0.58 8.63 -6.61
N GLU A 217 -1.78 9.09 -6.95
CA GLU A 217 -2.33 8.94 -8.32
C GLU A 217 -1.58 9.80 -9.35
N VAL A 218 -1.12 11.00 -8.96
CA VAL A 218 -0.30 11.85 -9.82
C VAL A 218 1.08 11.22 -10.04
N ASP A 219 1.70 10.68 -8.98
CA ASP A 219 3.00 10.01 -9.08
C ASP A 219 2.94 8.72 -9.90
N MET A 220 1.87 7.93 -9.76
CA MET A 220 1.64 6.74 -10.59
C MET A 220 1.26 7.10 -12.03
N GLY A 221 0.75 8.31 -12.28
CA GLY A 221 0.22 8.74 -13.58
C GLY A 221 -1.08 8.03 -13.97
N MET A 222 -1.82 7.51 -12.99
CA MET A 222 -3.08 6.80 -13.17
C MET A 222 -3.87 6.73 -11.87
N THR A 223 -5.20 6.71 -11.99
CA THR A 223 -6.09 6.60 -10.82
C THR A 223 -6.22 5.16 -10.32
N TYR A 224 -6.64 4.99 -9.07
CA TYR A 224 -6.94 3.66 -8.52
C TYR A 224 -8.06 2.94 -9.27
N ASP A 225 -9.04 3.69 -9.78
CA ASP A 225 -10.15 3.14 -10.59
C ASP A 225 -9.63 2.60 -11.93
N GLU A 226 -8.74 3.33 -12.59
CA GLU A 226 -8.07 2.88 -13.81
C GLU A 226 -7.21 1.62 -13.53
N LEU A 227 -6.43 1.63 -12.45
CA LEU A 227 -5.60 0.50 -12.03
C LEU A 227 -6.41 -0.78 -11.80
N SER A 228 -7.55 -0.67 -11.11
CA SER A 228 -8.47 -1.79 -10.91
C SER A 228 -8.99 -2.37 -12.24
N VAL A 229 -9.31 -1.51 -13.22
CA VAL A 229 -9.73 -1.94 -14.57
C VAL A 229 -8.57 -2.66 -15.29
N PHE A 230 -7.37 -2.10 -15.26
CA PHE A 230 -6.19 -2.71 -15.86
C PHE A 230 -5.85 -4.07 -15.23
N GLY A 231 -5.94 -4.19 -13.90
CA GLY A 231 -5.73 -5.44 -13.16
C GLY A 231 -6.68 -6.54 -13.60
N ARG A 232 -7.98 -6.23 -13.67
CA ARG A 232 -9.02 -7.17 -14.13
C ARG A 232 -8.80 -7.60 -15.59
N PHE A 233 -8.53 -6.67 -16.49
CA PHE A 233 -8.24 -7.01 -17.89
C PHE A 233 -6.99 -7.88 -18.04
N ARG A 234 -5.92 -7.56 -17.31
CA ARG A 234 -4.67 -8.35 -17.34
C ARG A 234 -4.85 -9.76 -16.78
N LYS A 235 -5.52 -9.91 -15.64
CA LYS A 235 -5.53 -11.19 -14.89
C LYS A 235 -6.81 -11.99 -15.05
N VAL A 236 -7.98 -11.37 -15.04
CA VAL A 236 -9.28 -12.06 -15.19
C VAL A 236 -9.55 -12.34 -16.66
N GLU A 237 -9.51 -11.29 -17.49
CA GLU A 237 -9.82 -11.40 -18.93
C GLU A 237 -8.63 -11.82 -19.80
N LYS A 238 -7.47 -12.09 -19.18
CA LYS A 238 -6.26 -12.61 -19.82
C LYS A 238 -5.74 -11.77 -20.99
N CYS A 239 -5.97 -10.46 -20.94
CA CYS A 239 -5.56 -9.55 -22.01
C CYS A 239 -4.09 -9.14 -21.88
N GLY A 240 -3.31 -9.36 -22.95
CA GLY A 240 -2.03 -8.68 -23.15
C GLY A 240 -2.21 -7.21 -23.57
N PRO A 241 -1.13 -6.47 -23.85
CA PRO A 241 -1.21 -5.03 -24.15
C PRO A 241 -2.19 -4.69 -25.27
N TYR A 242 -2.14 -5.44 -26.39
CA TYR A 242 -3.03 -5.22 -27.53
C TYR A 242 -4.49 -5.56 -27.21
N GLY A 243 -4.75 -6.69 -26.55
CA GLY A 243 -6.10 -7.08 -26.15
C GLY A 243 -6.72 -6.08 -25.18
N MET A 244 -5.91 -5.59 -24.23
CA MET A 244 -6.30 -4.55 -23.28
C MET A 244 -6.68 -3.25 -23.99
N PHE A 245 -5.84 -2.78 -24.92
CA PHE A 245 -6.14 -1.62 -25.76
C PHE A 245 -7.48 -1.77 -26.50
N THR A 246 -7.67 -2.88 -27.23
CA THR A 246 -8.91 -3.08 -28.00
C THR A 246 -10.16 -3.05 -27.13
N LYS A 247 -10.13 -3.63 -25.92
CA LYS A 247 -11.27 -3.57 -24.99
C LYS A 247 -11.47 -2.18 -24.39
N LEU A 248 -10.38 -1.48 -24.06
CA LEU A 248 -10.46 -0.12 -23.52
C LEU A 248 -10.99 0.88 -24.54
N VAL A 249 -10.70 0.72 -25.83
CA VAL A 249 -11.32 1.54 -26.87
C VAL A 249 -12.84 1.42 -26.85
N HIS A 250 -13.39 0.23 -26.62
CA HIS A 250 -14.84 0.06 -26.50
C HIS A 250 -15.40 0.64 -25.20
N LYS A 251 -14.66 0.54 -24.09
CA LYS A 251 -15.11 0.96 -22.75
C LYS A 251 -14.95 2.46 -22.49
N TRP A 252 -13.87 3.06 -22.98
CA TRP A 252 -13.46 4.44 -22.72
C TRP A 252 -13.53 5.32 -23.97
N GLY A 253 -13.78 4.77 -25.15
CA GLY A 253 -13.82 5.52 -26.41
C GLY A 253 -14.92 6.57 -26.51
N SER A 254 -15.84 6.64 -25.54
CA SER A 254 -16.83 7.72 -25.43
C SER A 254 -16.26 9.00 -24.82
N PHE A 255 -15.14 8.95 -24.10
CA PHE A 255 -14.56 10.10 -23.41
C PHE A 255 -13.03 10.21 -23.52
N LEU A 256 -12.34 9.19 -24.04
CA LEU A 256 -10.92 9.22 -24.37
C LEU A 256 -10.69 8.89 -25.84
N SER A 257 -9.75 9.60 -26.46
CA SER A 257 -9.33 9.30 -27.83
C SER A 257 -8.53 7.98 -27.87
N PRO A 258 -8.50 7.28 -29.01
CA PRO A 258 -7.66 6.09 -29.17
C PRO A 258 -6.19 6.33 -28.75
N VAL A 259 -5.63 7.51 -29.09
CA VAL A 259 -4.25 7.89 -28.74
C VAL A 259 -4.05 8.00 -27.23
N GLN A 260 -4.97 8.65 -26.51
CA GLN A 260 -4.90 8.74 -25.05
C GLN A 260 -4.99 7.37 -24.37
N ILE A 261 -5.81 6.47 -24.92
CA ILE A 261 -5.93 5.10 -24.42
C ILE A 261 -4.62 4.33 -24.66
N VAL A 262 -3.97 4.51 -25.82
CA VAL A 262 -2.66 3.93 -26.10
C VAL A 262 -1.63 4.36 -25.07
N GLU A 263 -1.54 5.67 -24.78
CA GLU A 263 -0.59 6.21 -23.81
C GLU A 263 -0.79 5.58 -22.43
N LYS A 264 -2.04 5.52 -21.95
CA LYS A 264 -2.37 4.89 -20.66
C LYS A 264 -2.02 3.40 -20.62
N VAL A 265 -2.34 2.65 -21.68
CA VAL A 265 -2.01 1.20 -21.76
C VAL A 265 -0.50 1.00 -21.77
N LYS A 266 0.24 1.77 -22.56
CA LYS A 266 1.71 1.68 -22.64
C LYS A 266 2.35 2.02 -21.30
N HIS A 267 1.89 3.09 -20.65
CA HIS A 267 2.37 3.50 -19.34
C HIS A 267 2.16 2.41 -18.29
N PHE A 268 0.94 1.87 -18.18
CA PHE A 268 0.63 0.75 -17.29
C PHE A 268 1.51 -0.48 -17.54
N VAL A 269 1.64 -0.91 -18.80
CA VAL A 269 2.42 -2.09 -19.17
C VAL A 269 3.91 -1.88 -18.88
N PHE A 270 4.44 -0.70 -19.18
CA PHE A 270 5.82 -0.32 -18.91
C PHE A 270 6.12 -0.38 -17.40
N GLU A 271 5.29 0.25 -16.57
CA GLU A 271 5.48 0.28 -15.12
C GLU A 271 5.36 -1.11 -14.49
N CYS A 272 4.35 -1.89 -14.89
CA CYS A 272 4.20 -3.27 -14.45
C CYS A 272 5.42 -4.12 -14.80
N ALA A 273 5.99 -3.95 -16.00
CA ALA A 273 7.16 -4.70 -16.44
C ALA A 273 8.44 -4.26 -15.71
N ARG A 274 8.64 -2.95 -15.55
CA ARG A 274 9.79 -2.37 -14.84
C ARG A 274 9.84 -2.81 -13.38
N ASN A 275 8.69 -2.76 -12.72
CA ASN A 275 8.60 -3.00 -11.28
C ASN A 275 8.29 -4.46 -10.93
N ARG A 276 8.15 -5.37 -11.91
CA ARG A 276 7.76 -6.76 -11.66
C ARG A 276 8.70 -7.49 -10.71
N HIS A 277 10.00 -7.21 -10.79
CA HIS A 277 11.03 -7.77 -9.92
C HIS A 277 10.83 -7.48 -8.42
N LYS A 278 9.93 -6.55 -8.06
CA LYS A 278 9.54 -6.31 -6.66
C LYS A 278 8.55 -7.36 -6.15
N MET A 279 7.74 -7.94 -7.05
CA MET A 279 6.75 -8.96 -6.71
C MET A 279 7.35 -10.29 -6.25
N THR A 280 8.56 -10.60 -6.73
CA THR A 280 9.24 -11.86 -6.39
C THR A 280 9.63 -11.94 -4.92
N THR A 281 9.70 -10.80 -4.23
CA THR A 281 10.04 -10.70 -2.80
C THR A 281 8.95 -9.97 -2.03
N LEU A 282 7.72 -9.92 -2.56
CA LEU A 282 6.60 -9.29 -1.87
C LEU A 282 6.14 -10.16 -0.70
N THR A 283 5.77 -9.51 0.39
CA THR A 283 5.19 -10.13 1.58
C THR A 283 4.02 -11.06 1.23
N PRO A 284 3.97 -12.28 1.79
CA PRO A 284 2.82 -13.17 1.68
C PRO A 284 1.52 -12.48 2.12
N ALA A 285 0.48 -12.58 1.29
CA ALA A 285 -0.73 -11.80 1.45
C ALA A 285 -1.98 -12.68 1.54
N TYR A 286 -2.98 -12.19 2.29
CA TYR A 286 -4.33 -12.75 2.22
C TYR A 286 -4.88 -12.67 0.79
N HIS A 287 -5.50 -13.75 0.32
CA HIS A 287 -6.11 -13.80 -1.00
C HIS A 287 -7.57 -13.35 -0.91
N ALA A 288 -7.92 -12.26 -1.60
CA ALA A 288 -9.29 -11.75 -1.70
C ALA A 288 -9.67 -11.49 -3.17
N GLU A 289 -8.93 -10.63 -3.86
CA GLU A 289 -9.21 -10.29 -5.25
C GLU A 289 -8.74 -11.35 -6.25
N SER A 290 -9.60 -11.64 -7.23
CA SER A 290 -9.32 -12.58 -8.32
C SER A 290 -8.23 -12.08 -9.28
N TYR A 291 -7.85 -10.80 -9.19
CA TYR A 291 -6.83 -10.17 -10.04
C TYR A 291 -5.48 -9.95 -9.34
N SER A 292 -5.23 -10.59 -8.20
CA SER A 292 -4.00 -10.45 -7.42
C SER A 292 -2.72 -10.60 -8.27
N PRO A 293 -1.74 -9.69 -8.11
CA PRO A 293 -0.48 -9.75 -8.84
C PRO A 293 0.54 -10.74 -8.26
N ASN A 294 0.27 -11.35 -7.09
CA ASN A 294 1.21 -12.16 -6.29
C ASN A 294 1.78 -13.37 -7.06
N ASP A 295 3.10 -13.53 -6.98
CA ASP A 295 3.92 -14.52 -7.71
C ASP A 295 4.11 -15.83 -6.91
N ASN A 296 4.04 -15.76 -5.58
CA ASN A 296 4.42 -16.86 -4.68
C ASN A 296 3.32 -17.92 -4.54
N ILE A 297 2.08 -17.59 -4.91
CA ILE A 297 0.98 -18.57 -4.95
C ILE A 297 0.90 -19.07 -6.38
N ALA A 298 1.38 -20.29 -6.64
CA ALA A 298 1.49 -20.87 -7.98
C ALA A 298 0.18 -20.85 -8.80
N GLN A 299 -0.97 -20.82 -8.13
CA GLN A 299 -2.28 -20.73 -8.78
C GLN A 299 -2.70 -19.29 -9.14
N THR A 300 -2.08 -18.25 -8.56
CA THR A 300 -2.57 -16.88 -8.70
C THR A 300 -1.90 -16.07 -9.80
N ASN A 301 -0.58 -16.11 -10.05
CA ASN A 301 0.02 -15.30 -11.13
C ASN A 301 1.49 -15.60 -11.50
N LEU A 302 1.81 -16.81 -11.96
CA LEU A 302 3.17 -17.12 -12.46
C LEU A 302 3.49 -16.31 -13.73
N ARG A 303 4.56 -15.49 -13.67
CA ARG A 303 4.99 -14.61 -14.76
C ARG A 303 6.52 -14.43 -14.74
N PRO A 304 7.16 -14.11 -15.88
CA PRO A 304 8.51 -13.57 -15.88
C PRO A 304 8.63 -12.33 -14.97
N PHE A 305 9.82 -12.06 -14.47
CA PHE A 305 10.16 -10.81 -13.76
C PHE A 305 11.20 -9.98 -14.51
N HIS A 306 11.78 -10.53 -15.57
CA HIS A 306 12.66 -9.83 -16.50
C HIS A 306 11.95 -9.70 -17.85
N TYR A 307 11.48 -8.49 -18.16
CA TYR A 307 10.68 -8.20 -19.35
C TYR A 307 11.38 -7.20 -20.27
N PRO A 308 11.13 -7.26 -21.59
CA PRO A 308 11.43 -6.14 -22.47
C PRO A 308 10.49 -4.96 -22.15
N LEU A 309 11.02 -3.90 -21.55
CA LEU A 309 10.21 -2.80 -21.00
C LEU A 309 9.28 -2.11 -22.03
N ARG A 310 9.70 -2.06 -23.30
CA ARG A 310 8.98 -1.35 -24.37
C ARG A 310 8.14 -2.25 -25.28
N PHE A 311 8.09 -3.57 -25.04
CA PHE A 311 7.25 -4.52 -25.79
C PHE A 311 7.12 -4.16 -27.29
N PRO A 312 8.22 -4.15 -28.07
CA PRO A 312 8.30 -3.43 -29.34
C PRO A 312 7.25 -3.89 -30.35
N TRP A 313 6.97 -5.19 -30.42
CA TRP A 313 5.95 -5.74 -31.31
C TRP A 313 4.53 -5.30 -30.91
N GLN A 314 4.21 -5.42 -29.63
CA GLN A 314 2.89 -5.10 -29.10
C GLN A 314 2.60 -3.61 -29.21
N PHE A 315 3.57 -2.76 -28.87
CA PHE A 315 3.41 -1.32 -28.89
C PHE A 315 3.29 -0.79 -30.31
N LYS A 316 4.11 -1.29 -31.26
CA LYS A 316 3.98 -0.96 -32.68
C LYS A 316 2.60 -1.31 -33.23
N LYS A 317 2.09 -2.51 -32.94
CA LYS A 317 0.78 -2.95 -33.40
C LYS A 317 -0.37 -2.10 -32.82
N ILE A 318 -0.24 -1.68 -31.56
CA ILE A 318 -1.21 -0.78 -30.93
C ILE A 318 -1.22 0.58 -31.63
N ASP A 319 -0.05 1.14 -31.94
CA ASP A 319 0.07 2.43 -32.64
C ASP A 319 -0.55 2.38 -34.05
N GLU A 320 -0.27 1.32 -34.80
CA GLU A 320 -0.83 1.11 -36.14
C GLU A 320 -2.37 1.06 -36.13
N VAL A 321 -2.96 0.38 -35.14
CA VAL A 321 -4.43 0.30 -35.03
C VAL A 321 -5.03 1.60 -34.52
N ALA A 322 -4.40 2.25 -33.54
CA ALA A 322 -4.87 3.53 -33.01
C ALA A 322 -4.89 4.64 -34.07
N ALA A 323 -3.95 4.63 -35.02
CA ALA A 323 -3.89 5.59 -36.12
C ALA A 323 -5.07 5.48 -37.11
N VAL A 324 -5.70 4.31 -37.20
CA VAL A 324 -6.83 4.05 -38.13
C VAL A 324 -8.19 4.24 -37.46
N LEU A 325 -8.24 4.21 -36.12
CA LEU A 325 -9.49 4.31 -35.38
C LEU A 325 -10.00 5.76 -35.33
N PRO A 326 -11.31 6.00 -35.58
CA PRO A 326 -11.89 7.33 -35.47
C PRO A 326 -11.93 7.77 -34.01
N ASP A 327 -11.61 9.04 -33.77
CA ASP A 327 -11.78 9.66 -32.46
C ASP A 327 -13.26 9.97 -32.20
N ARG A 328 -13.82 9.36 -31.16
CA ARG A 328 -15.22 9.51 -30.74
C ARG A 328 -15.37 10.23 -29.40
N SER A 329 -14.26 10.69 -28.82
CA SER A 329 -14.24 11.32 -27.48
C SER A 329 -15.05 12.62 -27.42
N ASN A 330 -15.18 13.34 -28.54
CA ASN A 330 -15.90 14.61 -28.64
C ASN A 330 -17.35 14.48 -29.17
N SER A 331 -17.81 13.27 -29.51
CA SER A 331 -19.12 13.08 -30.17
C SER A 331 -20.33 13.33 -29.25
N ALA A 332 -20.12 13.50 -27.94
CA ALA A 332 -21.17 13.83 -26.99
C ALA A 332 -21.49 15.34 -26.92
N ALA A 333 -20.60 16.22 -27.40
CA ALA A 333 -20.81 17.67 -27.39
C ALA A 333 -21.73 18.18 -28.52
N ASP A 334 -21.96 17.36 -29.56
CA ASP A 334 -22.69 17.77 -30.76
C ASP A 334 -24.19 17.41 -30.73
N LYS A 335 -24.69 16.78 -29.66
CA LYS A 335 -26.12 16.42 -29.52
C LYS A 335 -26.98 17.49 -28.85
N THR A 336 -26.42 18.65 -28.49
CA THR A 336 -27.13 19.77 -27.82
C THR A 336 -27.37 20.98 -28.71
N LYS A 337 -27.14 20.88 -30.02
CA LYS A 337 -27.46 21.94 -31.00
C LYS A 337 -28.32 21.40 -32.13
N THR A 338 -29.56 21.01 -31.82
CA THR A 338 -30.64 20.94 -32.80
C THR A 338 -31.96 20.89 -32.03
N ASP A 339 -32.46 22.08 -31.68
CA ASP A 339 -33.88 22.38 -31.56
C ASP A 339 -34.17 23.59 -32.46
#